data_AF-A0ABD0JKD2-F1
#
_entry.id   AF-A0ABD0JKD2-F1
#
_cell.length_a   1.000
_cell.length_b   1.000
_cell.length_c   1.000
_cell.angle_alpha   90.00
_cell.angle_beta   90.00
_cell.angle_gamma   90.00
#
_symmetry.space_group_name_H-M   'P 1'
#
loop_
_entity.id
_entity.type
_entity.pdbx_description
1 polymer ?
#
loop_
_entity_poly.entity_id
_entity_poly.type
_entity_poly.pdbx_seq_one_letter_code
_entity_poly.pdbx_strand_id
1 'polypeptide(L)'
;MSLRGRTLLERAHILCSFKLTSSFRMFQDPKHNTMMTVQLRGGLQRVYLEGMEYMKARIQDIRDDLTRIQCEYHQTQGDPDEDKFVDFLKTCDKHFLRANTELRKRSVKLEVIDSETRLVSLLNQIRETDDCDPECVAYLTEYWENVKSTVESLKAVVSKFQTTVLNRLKLNYISYNTTDTHLEVCVEYTEDISNHMTDMERLLSNAQILLKSFHSGIHQDLYDSSRFVDLILVSCDLKAFPILRLVADVCLKVTCMCEIAHEWLARDERFMTEIHDYIREARHAARKREEDLRSQKEKQKKYEKSMKAANILLHNNREKLHKIETELHVLEEQLNVNENEKKCRYDELHQKESMVDFLKITLSQTRRNYNLQSKRSKLQRQVDDLKDLLTSMERELSAIQSEIQVKAEEKVRLSEKVEHGERSYETLRTDMDRFTNSLDHLETEVSALSGQLLQLEIIHNLKTSPEKVEEIYDRPSTVKLAPSLKEKIKERKRKVQLKPK
;
A
#
# COMPACT_ATOMS: atom_id res chain seq x y z
N MET A 1 40.54 5.98 -26.28
CA MET A 1 40.87 6.54 -24.95
C MET A 1 39.58 6.68 -24.15
N SER A 2 39.61 6.16 -22.92
CA SER A 2 38.73 6.40 -21.76
C SER A 2 37.20 6.54 -21.96
N LEU A 3 36.49 5.41 -21.83
CA LEU A 3 35.10 5.35 -21.33
C LEU A 3 35.14 4.84 -19.89
N ARG A 4 35.54 5.69 -18.94
CA ARG A 4 35.34 5.47 -17.50
C ARG A 4 34.86 6.77 -16.89
N GLY A 5 33.56 6.83 -16.61
CA GLY A 5 32.95 8.01 -15.98
C GLY A 5 31.43 8.05 -16.09
N ARG A 6 30.74 6.93 -15.87
CA ARG A 6 29.31 6.97 -15.54
C ARG A 6 29.11 6.29 -14.19
N THR A 7 28.56 7.05 -13.26
CA THR A 7 28.40 6.71 -11.84
C THR A 7 27.38 5.59 -11.67
N LEU A 8 27.54 4.80 -10.61
CA LEU A 8 26.70 3.65 -10.25
C LEU A 8 25.19 4.01 -10.10
N LEU A 9 24.85 5.28 -9.88
CA LEU A 9 23.46 5.76 -9.80
C LEU A 9 22.73 5.77 -11.15
N GLU A 10 23.40 6.11 -12.26
CA GLU A 10 22.75 6.14 -13.59
C GLU A 10 22.45 4.73 -14.11
N ARG A 11 23.25 3.74 -13.72
CA ARG A 11 22.99 2.32 -14.03
C ARG A 11 21.83 1.75 -13.22
N ALA A 12 21.61 2.24 -12.00
CA ALA A 12 20.45 1.84 -11.19
C ALA A 12 19.13 2.41 -11.74
N HIS A 13 19.15 3.65 -12.26
CA HIS A 13 17.94 4.28 -12.83
C HIS A 13 17.47 3.61 -14.13
N ILE A 14 18.39 3.15 -14.97
CA ILE A 14 18.07 2.44 -16.23
C ILE A 14 17.59 1.00 -15.95
N LEU A 15 18.11 0.33 -14.91
CA LEU A 15 17.64 -1.01 -14.52
C LEU A 15 16.27 -0.99 -13.81
N CYS A 16 15.92 0.10 -13.11
CA CYS A 16 14.61 0.26 -12.48
C CYS A 16 13.50 0.58 -13.51
N SER A 17 13.80 1.41 -14.51
CA SER A 17 12.85 1.78 -15.57
C SER A 17 12.60 0.65 -16.59
N PHE A 18 13.55 -0.27 -16.79
CA PHE A 18 13.36 -1.46 -17.65
C PHE A 18 12.57 -2.61 -16.96
N LYS A 19 12.57 -2.68 -15.62
CA LYS A 19 11.76 -3.67 -14.88
C LYS A 19 10.29 -3.25 -14.72
N LEU A 20 10.01 -1.95 -14.58
CA LEU A 20 8.63 -1.44 -14.52
C LEU A 20 7.89 -1.56 -15.86
N THR A 21 8.58 -1.40 -16.99
CA THR A 21 7.98 -1.56 -18.34
C THR A 21 7.76 -3.03 -18.74
N SER A 22 8.53 -3.96 -18.19
CA SER A 22 8.33 -5.41 -18.39
C SER A 22 7.11 -5.95 -17.62
N SER A 23 6.92 -5.52 -16.37
CA SER A 23 5.73 -5.88 -15.58
C SER A 23 4.44 -5.28 -16.12
N PHE A 24 4.51 -4.16 -16.85
CA PHE A 24 3.34 -3.52 -17.47
C PHE A 24 2.79 -4.28 -18.70
N ARG A 25 3.59 -5.15 -19.34
CA ARG A 25 3.13 -5.96 -20.49
C ARG A 25 2.47 -7.28 -20.12
N MET A 26 2.49 -7.70 -18.85
CA MET A 26 1.83 -8.95 -18.39
C MET A 26 0.30 -8.80 -18.17
N PHE A 27 -0.27 -7.61 -18.40
CA PHE A 27 -1.71 -7.33 -18.27
C PHE A 27 -2.46 -7.23 -19.61
N GLN A 28 -1.95 -7.86 -20.67
CA GLN A 28 -2.68 -8.03 -21.93
C GLN A 28 -3.38 -9.42 -21.99
N ASP A 29 -4.39 -9.61 -21.13
CA ASP A 29 -5.64 -10.33 -21.45
C ASP A 29 -6.54 -10.42 -20.18
N PRO A 30 -7.48 -9.47 -19.99
CA PRO A 30 -8.22 -9.33 -18.73
C PRO A 30 -9.32 -10.40 -18.51
N LYS A 31 -9.59 -11.28 -19.48
CA LYS A 31 -10.66 -12.29 -19.38
C LYS A 31 -10.19 -13.68 -18.97
N HIS A 32 -8.97 -14.09 -19.35
CA HIS A 32 -8.45 -15.42 -19.02
C HIS A 32 -7.69 -15.47 -17.68
N ASN A 33 -7.00 -14.38 -17.31
CA ASN A 33 -6.26 -14.31 -16.03
C ASN A 33 -7.18 -14.16 -14.81
N THR A 34 -8.34 -13.51 -14.97
CA THR A 34 -9.27 -13.24 -13.86
C THR A 34 -10.04 -14.51 -13.44
N MET A 35 -10.39 -15.40 -14.36
CA MET A 35 -11.04 -16.69 -14.00
C MET A 35 -10.10 -17.65 -13.30
N MET A 36 -8.86 -17.79 -13.79
CA MET A 36 -7.85 -18.67 -13.15
C MET A 36 -7.48 -18.18 -11.75
N THR A 37 -7.32 -16.87 -11.54
CA THR A 37 -7.01 -16.31 -10.21
C THR A 37 -8.15 -16.43 -9.21
N VAL A 38 -9.41 -16.33 -9.65
CA VAL A 38 -10.58 -16.53 -8.79
C VAL A 38 -10.75 -18.00 -8.38
N GLN A 39 -10.59 -18.95 -9.31
CA GLN A 39 -10.61 -20.39 -8.98
C GLN A 39 -9.44 -20.82 -8.10
N LEU A 40 -8.23 -20.30 -8.33
CA LEU A 40 -7.07 -20.53 -7.47
C LEU A 40 -7.29 -19.95 -6.06
N ARG A 41 -7.84 -18.74 -5.93
CA ARG A 41 -8.11 -18.12 -4.62
C ARG A 41 -9.16 -18.89 -3.81
N GLY A 42 -10.24 -19.36 -4.44
CA GLY A 42 -11.24 -20.18 -3.76
C GLY A 42 -10.67 -21.51 -3.25
N GLY A 43 -9.74 -22.13 -3.99
CA GLY A 43 -9.02 -23.32 -3.54
C GLY A 43 -8.08 -23.04 -2.36
N LEU A 44 -7.34 -21.92 -2.39
CA LEU A 44 -6.40 -21.54 -1.34
C LEU A 44 -7.09 -21.19 -0.01
N GLN A 45 -8.20 -20.46 -0.08
CA GLN A 45 -8.99 -20.11 1.10
C GLN A 45 -9.61 -21.36 1.76
N ARG A 46 -10.11 -22.31 0.97
CA ARG A 46 -10.59 -23.59 1.49
C ARG A 46 -9.50 -24.35 2.23
N VAL A 47 -8.30 -24.42 1.65
CA VAL A 47 -7.15 -25.11 2.25
C VAL A 47 -6.71 -24.44 3.55
N TYR A 48 -6.75 -23.11 3.63
CA TYR A 48 -6.52 -22.36 4.86
C TYR A 48 -7.56 -22.70 5.95
N LEU A 49 -8.86 -22.67 5.62
CA LEU A 49 -9.94 -23.01 6.55
C LEU A 49 -9.84 -24.46 7.05
N GLU A 50 -9.50 -25.41 6.18
CA GLU A 50 -9.23 -26.80 6.57
C GLU A 50 -8.06 -26.90 7.58
N GLY A 51 -7.02 -26.08 7.42
CA GLY A 51 -5.95 -25.95 8.40
C GLY A 51 -6.43 -25.40 9.74
N MET A 52 -7.25 -24.34 9.72
CA MET A 52 -7.81 -23.75 10.94
C MET A 52 -8.64 -24.77 11.74
N GLU A 53 -9.49 -25.53 11.07
CA GLU A 53 -10.28 -26.61 11.70
C GLU A 53 -9.39 -27.71 12.28
N TYR A 54 -8.29 -28.07 11.59
CA TYR A 54 -7.30 -28.99 12.13
C TYR A 54 -6.69 -28.48 13.45
N MET A 55 -6.34 -27.19 13.54
CA MET A 55 -5.80 -26.64 14.78
C MET A 55 -6.86 -26.56 15.89
N LYS A 56 -8.11 -26.22 15.56
CA LYS A 56 -9.21 -26.27 16.53
C LYS A 56 -9.39 -27.68 17.10
N ALA A 57 -9.31 -28.72 16.26
CA ALA A 57 -9.35 -30.11 16.70
C ALA A 57 -8.17 -30.45 17.62
N ARG A 58 -6.95 -29.98 17.34
CA ARG A 58 -5.79 -30.19 18.25
C ARG A 58 -5.94 -29.50 19.59
N ILE A 59 -6.51 -28.31 19.63
CA ILE A 59 -6.82 -27.62 20.89
C ILE A 59 -7.88 -28.40 21.66
N GLN A 60 -8.89 -28.93 20.97
CA GLN A 60 -9.92 -29.77 21.58
C GLN A 60 -9.33 -31.08 22.13
N ASP A 61 -8.45 -31.76 21.40
CA ASP A 61 -7.74 -32.96 21.88
C ASP A 61 -7.04 -32.70 23.23
N ILE A 62 -6.44 -31.52 23.41
CA ILE A 62 -5.79 -31.12 24.67
C ILE A 62 -6.82 -30.89 25.78
N ARG A 63 -7.94 -30.23 25.47
CA ARG A 63 -9.03 -30.00 26.44
C ARG A 63 -9.67 -31.31 26.89
N ASP A 64 -9.85 -32.26 25.98
CA ASP A 64 -10.41 -33.57 26.28
C ASP A 64 -9.45 -34.39 27.15
N ASP A 65 -8.14 -34.38 26.83
CA ASP A 65 -7.11 -35.00 27.66
C ASP A 65 -7.07 -34.37 29.06
N LEU A 66 -7.20 -33.04 29.17
CA LEU A 66 -7.20 -32.32 30.44
C LEU A 66 -8.43 -32.66 31.28
N THR A 67 -9.61 -32.68 30.66
CA THR A 67 -10.87 -33.05 31.32
C THR A 67 -10.80 -34.48 31.84
N ARG A 68 -10.26 -35.41 31.05
CA ARG A 68 -10.02 -36.79 31.47
C ARG A 68 -9.11 -36.85 32.71
N ILE A 69 -7.97 -36.16 32.69
CA ILE A 69 -7.03 -36.13 33.82
C ILE A 69 -7.69 -35.53 35.07
N GLN A 70 -8.49 -34.48 34.92
CA GLN A 70 -9.23 -33.88 36.04
C GLN A 70 -10.24 -34.86 36.65
N CYS A 71 -11.03 -35.55 35.83
CA CYS A 71 -12.01 -36.52 36.32
C CYS A 71 -11.34 -37.74 36.96
N GLU A 72 -10.23 -38.24 36.37
CA GLU A 72 -9.44 -39.34 36.93
C GLU A 72 -8.85 -38.98 38.29
N TYR A 73 -8.25 -37.78 38.42
CA TYR A 73 -7.66 -37.32 39.67
C TYR A 73 -8.68 -37.20 40.81
N HIS A 74 -9.85 -36.60 40.54
CA HIS A 74 -10.92 -36.43 41.53
C HIS A 74 -11.84 -37.65 41.66
N GLN A 75 -11.53 -38.75 40.96
CA GLN A 75 -12.27 -40.01 41.01
C GLN A 75 -13.77 -39.89 40.65
N THR A 76 -14.10 -38.97 39.75
CA THR A 76 -15.48 -38.75 39.30
C THR A 76 -15.79 -39.53 38.03
N GLN A 77 -16.96 -40.18 37.97
CA GLN A 77 -17.46 -40.82 36.75
C GLN A 77 -18.28 -39.83 35.92
N GLY A 78 -17.89 -39.62 34.66
CA GLY A 78 -18.62 -38.80 33.70
C GLY A 78 -18.07 -37.38 33.54
N ASP A 79 -18.98 -36.43 33.30
CA ASP A 79 -18.64 -35.02 33.06
C ASP A 79 -18.05 -34.33 34.30
N PRO A 80 -17.17 -33.32 34.11
CA PRO A 80 -16.57 -32.58 35.20
C PRO A 80 -17.64 -31.89 36.06
N ASP A 81 -17.57 -32.16 37.36
CA ASP A 81 -18.54 -31.71 38.36
C ASP A 81 -17.76 -31.04 39.51
N GLU A 82 -17.77 -29.71 39.52
CA GLU A 82 -16.99 -28.90 40.48
C GLU A 82 -17.33 -29.25 41.93
N ASP A 83 -18.60 -29.57 42.24
CA ASP A 83 -19.01 -29.90 43.61
C ASP A 83 -18.39 -31.22 44.06
N LYS A 84 -18.37 -32.23 43.18
CA LYS A 84 -17.69 -33.51 43.47
C LYS A 84 -16.18 -33.36 43.59
N PHE A 85 -15.57 -32.49 42.77
CA PHE A 85 -14.15 -32.20 42.89
C PHE A 85 -13.82 -31.56 44.25
N VAL A 86 -14.64 -30.60 44.69
CA VAL A 86 -14.51 -29.99 46.01
C VAL A 86 -14.68 -31.01 47.13
N ASP A 87 -15.65 -31.92 47.03
CA ASP A 87 -15.88 -32.94 48.06
C ASP A 87 -14.74 -33.98 48.16
N PHE A 88 -14.13 -34.34 47.04
CA PHE A 88 -12.89 -35.13 47.03
C PHE A 88 -11.77 -34.38 47.78
N LEU A 89 -11.55 -33.10 47.46
CA LEU A 89 -10.50 -32.30 48.10
C LEU A 89 -10.74 -32.09 49.60
N LYS A 90 -11.99 -31.89 50.04
CA LYS A 90 -12.37 -31.86 51.46
C LYS A 90 -12.03 -33.17 52.17
N THR A 91 -12.24 -34.30 51.50
CA THR A 91 -11.90 -35.63 52.05
C THR A 91 -10.39 -35.75 52.23
N CYS A 92 -9.61 -35.34 51.22
CA CYS A 92 -8.16 -35.27 51.31
C CYS A 92 -7.68 -34.36 52.46
N ASP A 93 -8.22 -33.15 52.56
CA ASP A 93 -7.93 -32.19 53.64
C ASP A 93 -8.20 -32.80 55.03
N LYS A 94 -9.34 -33.49 55.21
CA LYS A 94 -9.68 -34.18 56.46
C LYS A 94 -8.65 -35.25 56.83
N HIS A 95 -8.19 -36.06 55.88
CA HIS A 95 -7.15 -37.07 56.13
C HIS A 95 -5.81 -36.43 56.47
N PHE A 96 -5.43 -35.35 55.79
CA PHE A 96 -4.24 -34.57 56.11
C PHE A 96 -4.30 -33.93 57.51
N LEU A 97 -5.44 -33.36 57.90
CA LEU A 97 -5.66 -32.82 59.24
C LEU A 97 -5.60 -33.91 60.32
N ARG A 98 -6.16 -35.09 60.04
CA ARG A 98 -6.11 -36.25 60.96
C ARG A 98 -4.66 -36.70 61.18
N ALA A 99 -3.91 -36.89 60.10
CA ALA A 99 -2.48 -37.19 60.10
C ALA A 99 -1.67 -36.18 60.94
N ASN A 100 -1.86 -34.88 60.67
CA ASN A 100 -1.22 -33.81 61.42
C ASN A 100 -1.62 -33.81 62.91
N THR A 101 -2.87 -34.09 63.23
CA THR A 101 -3.34 -34.14 64.63
C THR A 101 -2.67 -35.27 65.41
N GLU A 102 -2.48 -36.43 64.80
CA GLU A 102 -1.75 -37.55 65.41
C GLU A 102 -0.28 -37.21 65.70
N LEU A 103 0.40 -36.57 64.75
CA LEU A 103 1.78 -36.11 64.95
C LEU A 103 1.89 -35.02 66.02
N ARG A 104 0.92 -34.10 66.09
CA ARG A 104 0.88 -33.06 67.14
C ARG A 104 0.73 -33.63 68.55
N LYS A 105 -0.12 -34.64 68.74
CA LYS A 105 -0.28 -35.32 70.05
C LYS A 105 1.05 -35.86 70.58
N ARG A 106 2.00 -36.13 69.69
CA ARG A 106 3.32 -36.69 69.98
C ARG A 106 4.45 -35.65 69.97
N SER A 107 4.12 -34.36 70.04
CA SER A 107 5.08 -33.23 70.03
C SER A 107 5.93 -33.11 68.76
N VAL A 108 5.52 -33.73 67.65
CA VAL A 108 6.18 -33.53 66.35
C VAL A 108 5.72 -32.19 65.77
N LYS A 109 6.67 -31.37 65.30
CA LYS A 109 6.36 -30.08 64.69
C LYS A 109 5.65 -30.31 63.35
N LEU A 110 4.49 -29.68 63.16
CA LEU A 110 3.80 -29.74 61.88
C LEU A 110 4.56 -29.01 60.79
N GLU A 111 4.60 -29.64 59.63
CA GLU A 111 5.14 -29.08 58.41
C GLU A 111 4.01 -28.80 57.41
N VAL A 112 4.22 -27.77 56.59
CA VAL A 112 3.34 -27.46 55.46
C VAL A 112 3.59 -28.51 54.37
N ILE A 113 2.53 -29.13 53.88
CA ILE A 113 2.63 -30.14 52.82
C ILE A 113 2.51 -29.45 51.47
N ASP A 114 3.67 -28.99 50.98
CA ASP A 114 3.82 -28.24 49.74
C ASP A 114 4.59 -29.01 48.66
N SER A 115 4.90 -30.28 48.88
CA SER A 115 5.74 -31.06 47.96
C SER A 115 5.66 -32.56 48.21
N GLU A 116 6.12 -33.34 47.22
CA GLU A 116 6.26 -34.79 47.31
C GLU A 116 7.14 -35.19 48.50
N THR A 117 8.29 -34.52 48.67
CA THR A 117 9.23 -34.82 49.76
C THR A 117 8.61 -34.62 51.14
N ARG A 118 7.81 -33.56 51.32
CA ARG A 118 7.07 -33.31 52.57
C ARG A 118 5.94 -34.31 52.79
N LEU A 119 5.22 -34.68 51.74
CA LEU A 119 4.17 -35.72 51.81
C LEU A 119 4.75 -37.08 52.20
N VAL A 120 5.86 -37.48 51.59
CA VAL A 120 6.55 -38.75 51.92
C VAL A 120 7.13 -38.69 53.34
N SER A 121 7.68 -37.56 53.76
CA SER A 121 8.16 -37.38 55.13
C SER A 121 7.03 -37.52 56.15
N LEU A 122 5.88 -36.90 55.90
CA LEU A 122 4.67 -37.05 56.71
C LEU A 122 4.24 -38.53 56.82
N LEU A 123 4.16 -39.24 55.69
CA LEU A 123 3.80 -40.65 55.66
C LEU A 123 4.75 -41.53 56.46
N ASN A 124 6.07 -41.31 56.33
CA ASN A 124 7.08 -42.07 57.08
C ASN A 124 6.97 -41.81 58.59
N GLN A 125 6.81 -40.54 58.99
CA GLN A 125 6.64 -40.18 60.40
C GLN A 125 5.39 -40.81 61.02
N ILE A 126 4.28 -40.91 60.28
CA ILE A 126 3.06 -41.58 60.76
C ILE A 126 3.28 -43.09 60.85
N ARG A 127 3.96 -43.71 59.87
CA ARG A 127 4.24 -45.16 59.88
C ARG A 127 5.16 -45.60 61.02
N GLU A 128 6.05 -44.73 61.49
CA GLU A 128 6.92 -44.98 62.65
C GLU A 128 6.17 -44.93 63.99
N THR A 129 4.87 -44.60 64.00
CA THR A 129 4.08 -44.55 65.23
C THR A 129 3.41 -45.89 65.56
N ASP A 130 3.53 -46.34 66.81
CA ASP A 130 2.98 -47.63 67.29
C ASP A 130 1.44 -47.72 67.25
N ASP A 131 0.71 -46.59 67.28
CA ASP A 131 -0.77 -46.52 67.14
C ASP A 131 -1.18 -45.85 65.82
N CYS A 132 -0.46 -46.16 64.74
CA CYS A 132 -0.76 -45.66 63.40
C CYS A 132 -2.19 -46.03 62.98
N ASP A 133 -2.95 -45.07 62.47
CA ASP A 133 -4.25 -45.32 61.84
C ASP A 133 -4.04 -45.90 60.42
N PRO A 134 -4.24 -47.21 60.22
CA PRO A 134 -3.92 -47.86 58.96
C PRO A 134 -4.79 -47.35 57.81
N GLU A 135 -6.02 -46.90 58.09
CA GLU A 135 -6.92 -46.34 57.09
C GLU A 135 -6.39 -45.00 56.55
N CYS A 136 -5.98 -44.09 57.44
CA CYS A 136 -5.43 -42.81 57.04
C CYS A 136 -4.10 -42.95 56.28
N VAL A 137 -3.23 -43.86 56.68
CA VAL A 137 -1.97 -44.11 55.96
C VAL A 137 -2.23 -44.73 54.59
N ALA A 138 -3.14 -45.69 54.48
CA ALA A 138 -3.52 -46.27 53.19
C ALA A 138 -4.06 -45.19 52.24
N TYR A 139 -5.01 -44.37 52.71
CA TYR A 139 -5.59 -43.28 51.91
C TYR A 139 -4.54 -42.26 51.44
N LEU A 140 -3.69 -41.76 52.35
CA LEU A 140 -2.66 -40.78 52.00
C LEU A 140 -1.57 -41.35 51.08
N THR A 141 -1.30 -42.66 51.17
CA THR A 141 -0.40 -43.36 50.24
C THR A 141 -1.03 -43.45 48.84
N GLU A 142 -2.32 -43.78 48.75
CA GLU A 142 -3.06 -43.79 47.48
C GLU A 142 -3.14 -42.38 46.86
N TYR A 143 -3.44 -41.37 47.68
CA TYR A 143 -3.43 -39.97 47.26
C TYR A 143 -2.07 -39.54 46.70
N TRP A 144 -0.97 -39.91 47.35
CA TRP A 144 0.38 -39.60 46.87
C TRP A 144 0.64 -40.19 45.48
N GLU A 145 0.35 -41.48 45.29
CA GLU A 145 0.53 -42.14 43.98
C GLU A 145 -0.38 -41.52 42.91
N ASN A 146 -1.62 -41.17 43.28
CA ASN A 146 -2.56 -40.50 42.36
C ASN A 146 -2.05 -39.11 41.93
N VAL A 147 -1.62 -38.27 42.87
CA VAL A 147 -1.05 -36.94 42.55
C VAL A 147 0.19 -37.08 41.68
N LYS A 148 1.09 -38.01 42.03
CA LYS A 148 2.34 -38.23 41.29
C LYS A 148 2.06 -38.64 39.84
N SER A 149 1.18 -39.62 39.64
CA SER A 149 0.72 -40.03 38.31
C SER A 149 0.09 -38.87 37.55
N THR A 150 -0.78 -38.10 38.22
CA THR A 150 -1.45 -36.92 37.64
C THR A 150 -0.46 -35.84 37.20
N VAL A 151 0.56 -35.55 38.02
CA VAL A 151 1.61 -34.58 37.69
C VAL A 151 2.40 -35.01 36.44
N GLU A 152 2.72 -36.29 36.28
CA GLU A 152 3.36 -36.79 35.06
C GLU A 152 2.45 -36.68 33.83
N SER A 153 1.17 -37.02 33.98
CA SER A 153 0.17 -36.83 32.91
C SER A 153 0.02 -35.36 32.51
N LEU A 154 0.02 -34.43 33.48
CA LEU A 154 -0.03 -32.99 33.21
C LEU A 154 1.24 -32.49 32.51
N LYS A 155 2.44 -32.97 32.90
CA LYS A 155 3.68 -32.66 32.17
C LYS A 155 3.60 -33.10 30.71
N ALA A 156 3.04 -34.28 30.45
CA ALA A 156 2.84 -34.78 29.09
C ALA A 156 1.87 -33.90 28.31
N VAL A 157 0.74 -33.48 28.90
CA VAL A 157 -0.23 -32.59 28.25
C VAL A 157 0.36 -31.20 27.97
N VAL A 158 1.09 -30.60 28.91
CA VAL A 158 1.76 -29.32 28.71
C VAL A 158 2.79 -29.39 27.58
N SER A 159 3.58 -30.47 27.53
CA SER A 159 4.53 -30.72 26.44
C SER A 159 3.83 -30.93 25.09
N LYS A 160 2.72 -31.68 25.10
CA LYS A 160 1.88 -31.89 23.91
C LYS A 160 1.35 -30.55 23.40
N PHE A 161 0.76 -29.71 24.26
CA PHE A 161 0.30 -28.38 23.87
C PHE A 161 1.42 -27.52 23.26
N GLN A 162 2.59 -27.47 23.90
CA GLN A 162 3.72 -26.69 23.40
C GLN A 162 4.13 -27.12 21.98
N THR A 163 4.21 -28.43 21.75
CA THR A 163 4.69 -29.01 20.49
C THR A 163 3.63 -29.01 19.38
N THR A 164 2.37 -29.33 19.70
CA THR A 164 1.30 -29.50 18.70
C THR A 164 0.47 -28.24 18.48
N VAL A 165 0.45 -27.29 19.41
CA VAL A 165 -0.34 -26.06 19.30
C VAL A 165 0.57 -24.83 19.23
N LEU A 166 1.28 -24.49 20.31
CA LEU A 166 2.01 -23.22 20.42
C LEU A 166 3.08 -23.06 19.33
N ASN A 167 3.93 -24.07 19.13
CA ASN A 167 4.99 -24.00 18.12
C ASN A 167 4.43 -23.84 16.70
N ARG A 168 3.26 -24.43 16.41
CA ARG A 168 2.60 -24.30 15.10
C ARG A 168 1.96 -22.93 14.92
N LEU A 169 1.32 -22.37 15.95
CA LEU A 169 0.81 -21.00 15.93
C LEU A 169 1.94 -19.98 15.71
N LYS A 170 3.10 -20.17 16.36
CA LYS A 170 4.29 -19.35 16.15
C LYS A 170 4.81 -19.39 14.71
N LEU A 171 4.76 -20.54 14.04
CA LEU A 171 5.15 -20.66 12.62
C LEU A 171 4.17 -19.92 11.68
N ASN A 172 2.89 -19.86 12.05
CA ASN A 172 1.88 -19.08 11.31
C ASN A 172 2.01 -17.57 11.54
N TYR A 173 2.61 -17.14 12.65
CA TYR A 173 2.82 -15.73 12.94
C TYR A 173 3.74 -15.09 11.88
N ILE A 174 3.28 -13.99 11.29
CA ILE A 174 4.06 -13.15 10.38
C ILE A 174 3.94 -11.74 10.95
N SER A 175 5.05 -11.19 11.45
CA SER A 175 5.07 -9.79 11.84
C SER A 175 5.07 -8.92 10.59
N TYR A 176 4.05 -8.07 10.46
CA TYR A 176 3.92 -7.17 9.30
C TYR A 176 4.56 -5.80 9.53
N ASN A 177 5.12 -5.55 10.73
CA ASN A 177 5.75 -4.30 11.15
C ASN A 177 7.01 -3.91 10.34
N THR A 178 7.53 -4.81 9.50
CA THR A 178 8.72 -4.59 8.67
C THR A 178 8.41 -4.30 7.21
N THR A 179 7.14 -4.38 6.80
CA THR A 179 6.72 -3.99 5.46
C THR A 179 6.33 -2.52 5.48
N ASP A 180 6.73 -1.74 4.47
CA ASP A 180 6.35 -0.30 4.27
C ASP A 180 4.82 -0.06 4.14
N THR A 181 4.01 -1.04 4.53
CA THR A 181 2.57 -1.05 4.55
C THR A 181 2.07 -0.72 5.95
N HIS A 182 1.80 0.56 6.19
CA HIS A 182 1.02 1.02 7.34
C HIS A 182 -0.48 0.80 7.08
N LEU A 183 -0.88 -0.46 6.90
CA LEU A 183 -2.29 -0.84 6.99
C LEU A 183 -2.63 -1.02 8.47
N GLU A 184 -3.55 -0.20 8.97
CA GLU A 184 -4.01 -0.21 10.36
C GLU A 184 -4.38 -1.64 10.82
N VAL A 185 -5.12 -2.37 9.99
CA VAL A 185 -5.48 -3.78 10.25
C VAL A 185 -4.28 -4.72 10.43
N CYS A 186 -3.17 -4.49 9.73
CA CYS A 186 -1.95 -5.29 9.90
C CYS A 186 -1.23 -4.97 11.21
N VAL A 187 -1.29 -3.71 11.65
CA VAL A 187 -0.70 -3.25 12.91
C VAL A 187 -1.49 -3.84 14.09
N GLU A 188 -2.82 -3.67 14.09
CA GLU A 188 -3.72 -4.22 15.10
C GLU A 188 -3.56 -5.74 15.21
N TYR A 189 -3.57 -6.45 14.08
CA TYR A 189 -3.34 -7.90 14.07
C TYR A 189 -1.99 -8.29 14.70
N THR A 190 -0.92 -7.54 14.38
CA THR A 190 0.41 -7.85 14.92
C THR A 190 0.46 -7.63 16.43
N GLU A 191 -0.20 -6.58 16.93
CA GLU A 191 -0.33 -6.29 18.36
C GLU A 191 -1.13 -7.37 19.10
N ASP A 192 -2.33 -7.69 18.61
CA ASP A 192 -3.20 -8.73 19.18
C ASP A 192 -2.46 -10.06 19.33
N ILE A 193 -1.81 -10.51 18.25
CA ILE A 193 -1.10 -11.79 18.26
C ILE A 193 0.15 -11.75 19.14
N SER A 194 0.84 -10.62 19.22
CA SER A 194 1.97 -10.44 20.15
C SER A 194 1.51 -10.54 21.61
N ASN A 195 0.36 -9.98 21.95
CA ASN A 195 -0.23 -10.07 23.29
C ASN A 195 -0.62 -11.52 23.62
N HIS A 196 -1.37 -12.18 22.74
CA HIS A 196 -1.71 -13.60 22.90
C HIS A 196 -0.47 -14.49 23.08
N MET A 197 0.58 -14.26 22.30
CA MET A 197 1.84 -15.00 22.40
C MET A 197 2.51 -14.81 23.77
N THR A 198 2.60 -13.56 24.22
CA THR A 198 3.21 -13.22 25.52
C THR A 198 2.44 -13.87 26.67
N ASP A 199 1.11 -13.81 26.67
CA ASP A 199 0.28 -14.41 27.70
C ASP A 199 0.38 -15.94 27.71
N MET A 200 0.37 -16.57 26.54
CA MET A 200 0.47 -18.02 26.42
C MET A 200 1.86 -18.54 26.85
N GLU A 201 2.93 -17.82 26.54
CA GLU A 201 4.29 -18.16 27.00
C GLU A 201 4.44 -18.00 28.52
N ARG A 202 3.83 -16.96 29.09
CA ARG A 202 3.79 -16.74 30.54
C ARG A 202 3.06 -17.89 31.24
N LEU A 203 1.85 -18.25 30.79
CA LEU A 203 1.07 -19.36 31.36
C LEU A 203 1.80 -20.70 31.22
N LEU A 204 2.40 -20.97 30.05
CA LEU A 204 3.20 -22.18 29.81
C LEU A 204 4.38 -22.26 30.79
N SER A 205 5.14 -21.17 30.95
CA SER A 205 6.26 -21.10 31.86
C SER A 205 5.81 -21.34 33.31
N ASN A 206 4.73 -20.68 33.74
CA ASN A 206 4.19 -20.83 35.08
C ASN A 206 3.73 -22.28 35.36
N ALA A 207 3.03 -22.91 34.42
CA ALA A 207 2.62 -24.30 34.53
C ALA A 207 3.82 -25.26 34.63
N GLN A 208 4.86 -25.04 33.82
CA GLN A 208 6.09 -25.84 33.87
C GLN A 208 6.84 -25.66 35.20
N ILE A 209 6.91 -24.44 35.74
CA ILE A 209 7.54 -24.16 37.03
C ILE A 209 6.77 -24.88 38.15
N LEU A 210 5.43 -24.74 38.18
CA LEU A 210 4.57 -25.43 39.16
C LEU A 210 4.80 -26.96 39.13
N LEU A 211 4.76 -27.58 37.95
CA LEU A 211 4.96 -29.02 37.78
C LEU A 211 6.38 -29.48 38.17
N LYS A 212 7.41 -28.67 37.94
CA LYS A 212 8.79 -28.98 38.37
C LYS A 212 8.93 -28.87 39.89
N SER A 213 8.30 -27.86 40.47
CA SER A 213 8.38 -27.52 41.90
C SER A 213 7.70 -28.55 42.82
N PHE A 214 6.83 -29.40 42.27
CA PHE A 214 6.17 -30.49 42.99
C PHE A 214 7.11 -31.33 43.88
N HIS A 215 8.35 -31.59 43.45
CA HIS A 215 9.28 -32.44 44.21
C HIS A 215 9.86 -31.73 45.45
N SER A 216 10.11 -30.41 45.36
CA SER A 216 10.99 -29.69 46.28
C SER A 216 10.36 -28.47 46.97
N GLY A 217 9.09 -28.19 46.70
CA GLY A 217 8.30 -27.12 47.32
C GLY A 217 7.57 -26.30 46.25
N ILE A 218 6.24 -26.27 46.30
CA ILE A 218 5.42 -25.62 45.26
C ILE A 218 5.54 -24.09 45.33
N HIS A 219 5.75 -23.46 44.16
CA HIS A 219 5.72 -22.01 43.97
C HIS A 219 4.29 -21.45 44.03
N GLN A 220 3.78 -21.24 45.25
CA GLN A 220 2.42 -20.75 45.50
C GLN A 220 2.17 -19.34 44.95
N ASP A 221 3.23 -18.56 44.74
CA ASP A 221 3.19 -17.23 44.12
C ASP A 221 2.70 -17.27 42.66
N LEU A 222 2.77 -18.43 42.01
CA LEU A 222 2.32 -18.64 40.64
C LEU A 222 0.86 -19.08 40.54
N TYR A 223 0.16 -19.24 41.66
CA TYR A 223 -1.24 -19.66 41.63
C TYR A 223 -2.17 -18.55 41.16
N ASP A 224 -3.12 -18.91 40.30
CA ASP A 224 -4.10 -17.98 39.73
C ASP A 224 -5.43 -18.03 40.50
N SER A 225 -6.17 -16.94 40.47
CA SER A 225 -7.53 -16.87 41.02
C SER A 225 -8.54 -17.39 40.00
N SER A 226 -9.45 -18.27 40.44
CA SER A 226 -10.64 -18.66 39.69
C SER A 226 -11.79 -18.97 40.65
N ARG A 227 -13.01 -19.01 40.13
CA ARG A 227 -14.19 -19.38 40.92
C ARG A 227 -14.01 -20.73 41.61
N PHE A 228 -13.47 -21.72 40.90
CA PHE A 228 -13.20 -23.04 41.48
C PHE A 228 -12.13 -23.00 42.56
N VAL A 229 -11.06 -22.21 42.36
CA VAL A 229 -10.03 -21.97 43.38
C VAL A 229 -10.61 -21.32 44.63
N ASP A 230 -11.52 -20.35 44.48
CA ASP A 230 -12.16 -19.69 45.61
C ASP A 230 -12.98 -20.68 46.45
N LEU A 231 -13.65 -21.65 45.80
CA LEU A 231 -14.36 -22.73 46.49
C LEU A 231 -13.41 -23.64 47.28
N ILE A 232 -12.24 -23.96 46.73
CA ILE A 232 -11.21 -24.76 47.42
C ILE A 232 -10.65 -23.98 48.62
N LEU A 233 -10.37 -22.68 48.46
CA LEU A 233 -9.86 -21.81 49.53
C LEU A 233 -10.80 -21.73 50.74
N VAL A 234 -12.12 -21.82 50.51
CA VAL A 234 -13.13 -21.87 51.58
C VAL A 234 -13.23 -23.26 52.21
N SER A 235 -12.98 -24.30 51.44
CA SER A 235 -13.27 -25.69 51.82
C SER A 235 -12.09 -26.46 52.42
N CYS A 236 -10.85 -26.05 52.14
CA CYS A 236 -9.62 -26.75 52.54
C CYS A 236 -8.63 -25.79 53.21
N ASP A 237 -7.78 -26.29 54.11
CA ASP A 237 -6.70 -25.50 54.71
C ASP A 237 -5.48 -25.44 53.78
N LEU A 238 -5.59 -24.64 52.73
CA LEU A 238 -4.52 -24.45 51.75
C LEU A 238 -3.27 -23.77 52.31
N LYS A 239 -3.30 -23.22 53.54
CA LYS A 239 -2.09 -22.73 54.21
C LYS A 239 -1.26 -23.89 54.75
N ALA A 240 -1.92 -24.95 55.21
CA ALA A 240 -1.26 -26.16 55.68
C ALA A 240 -0.99 -27.16 54.54
N PHE A 241 -1.88 -27.24 53.55
CA PHE A 241 -1.80 -28.22 52.45
C PHE A 241 -1.89 -27.60 51.05
N PRO A 242 -0.94 -26.74 50.64
CA PRO A 242 -0.90 -26.16 49.30
C PRO A 242 -0.97 -27.19 48.17
N ILE A 243 -0.46 -28.41 48.39
CA ILE A 243 -0.46 -29.50 47.42
C ILE A 243 -1.85 -29.83 46.85
N LEU A 244 -2.93 -29.61 47.62
CA LEU A 244 -4.32 -29.85 47.19
C LEU A 244 -4.74 -28.94 46.03
N ARG A 245 -4.12 -27.77 45.88
CA ARG A 245 -4.43 -26.80 44.81
C ARG A 245 -3.63 -27.04 43.53
N LEU A 246 -2.53 -27.80 43.59
CA LEU A 246 -1.58 -27.92 42.48
C LEU A 246 -2.24 -28.38 41.17
N VAL A 247 -3.00 -29.47 41.21
CA VAL A 247 -3.64 -30.04 40.01
C VAL A 247 -4.67 -29.07 39.44
N ALA A 248 -5.54 -28.52 40.28
CA ALA A 248 -6.57 -27.57 39.88
C ALA A 248 -5.98 -26.34 39.16
N ASP A 249 -4.89 -25.80 39.71
CA ASP A 249 -4.25 -24.58 39.20
C ASP A 249 -3.49 -24.80 37.89
N VAL A 250 -2.77 -25.93 37.77
CA VAL A 250 -2.13 -26.31 36.50
C VAL A 250 -3.18 -26.55 35.41
N CYS A 251 -4.29 -27.21 35.73
CA CYS A 251 -5.37 -27.40 34.77
C CYS A 251 -5.98 -26.08 34.34
N LEU A 252 -6.24 -25.14 35.25
CA LEU A 252 -6.72 -23.80 34.92
C LEU A 252 -5.80 -23.10 33.91
N LYS A 253 -4.48 -23.12 34.15
CA LYS A 253 -3.50 -22.51 33.24
C LYS A 253 -3.55 -23.13 31.84
N VAL A 254 -3.63 -24.46 31.74
CA VAL A 254 -3.72 -25.15 30.45
C VAL A 254 -5.04 -24.82 29.75
N THR A 255 -6.16 -24.75 30.48
CA THR A 255 -7.45 -24.30 29.94
C THR A 255 -7.37 -22.89 29.36
N CYS A 256 -6.80 -21.94 30.10
CA CYS A 256 -6.60 -20.57 29.62
C CYS A 256 -5.68 -20.52 28.38
N MET A 257 -4.62 -21.34 28.34
CA MET A 257 -3.78 -21.46 27.14
C MET A 257 -4.57 -21.94 25.92
N CYS A 258 -5.48 -22.92 26.09
CA CYS A 258 -6.38 -23.37 25.03
C CYS A 258 -7.38 -22.27 24.60
N GLU A 259 -7.90 -21.48 25.53
CA GLU A 259 -8.79 -20.34 25.24
C GLU A 259 -8.07 -19.27 24.40
N ILE A 260 -6.88 -18.84 24.83
CA ILE A 260 -6.07 -17.87 24.07
C ILE A 260 -5.72 -18.43 22.69
N ALA A 261 -5.46 -19.74 22.56
CA ALA A 261 -5.21 -20.37 21.26
C ALA A 261 -6.45 -20.31 20.34
N HIS A 262 -7.66 -20.46 20.89
CA HIS A 262 -8.90 -20.26 20.12
C HIS A 262 -9.11 -18.80 19.71
N GLU A 263 -8.85 -17.85 20.62
CA GLU A 263 -8.95 -16.41 20.33
C GLU A 263 -7.97 -15.98 19.25
N TRP A 264 -6.74 -16.51 19.28
CA TRP A 264 -5.76 -16.35 18.22
C TRP A 264 -6.32 -16.83 16.88
N LEU A 265 -6.82 -18.07 16.82
CA LEU A 265 -7.38 -18.62 15.58
C LEU A 265 -8.58 -17.80 15.07
N ALA A 266 -9.46 -17.35 15.96
CA ALA A 266 -10.59 -16.49 15.60
C ALA A 266 -10.13 -15.12 15.08
N ARG A 267 -9.04 -14.55 15.63
CA ARG A 267 -8.45 -13.31 15.14
C ARG A 267 -7.82 -13.49 13.76
N ASP A 268 -7.12 -14.61 13.54
CA ASP A 268 -6.57 -15.02 12.24
C ASP A 268 -7.66 -15.07 11.16
N GLU A 269 -8.79 -15.69 11.46
CA GLU A 269 -9.94 -15.77 10.54
C GLU A 269 -10.56 -14.40 10.23
N ARG A 270 -10.73 -13.55 11.26
CA ARG A 270 -11.20 -12.16 11.09
C ARG A 270 -10.25 -11.34 10.23
N PHE A 271 -8.94 -11.42 10.50
CA PHE A 271 -7.90 -10.73 9.72
C PHE A 271 -7.95 -11.11 8.23
N MET A 272 -8.13 -12.39 7.92
CA MET A 272 -8.24 -12.85 6.54
C MET A 272 -9.48 -12.31 5.83
N THR A 273 -10.59 -12.12 6.56
CA THR A 273 -11.81 -11.51 6.05
C THR A 273 -11.61 -10.02 5.79
N GLU A 274 -11.03 -9.30 6.76
CA GLU A 274 -10.69 -7.88 6.64
C GLU A 274 -9.80 -7.64 5.41
N ILE A 275 -8.68 -8.37 5.27
CA ILE A 275 -7.78 -8.26 4.11
C ILE A 275 -8.52 -8.54 2.79
N HIS A 276 -9.44 -9.51 2.77
CA HIS A 276 -10.24 -9.80 1.57
C HIS A 276 -11.13 -8.61 1.17
N ASP A 277 -11.79 -8.00 2.14
CA ASP A 277 -12.65 -6.83 1.93
C ASP A 277 -11.82 -5.61 1.49
N TYR A 278 -10.67 -5.35 2.13
CA TYR A 278 -9.73 -4.30 1.70
C TYR A 278 -9.25 -4.51 0.26
N ILE A 279 -8.90 -5.75 -0.13
CA ILE A 279 -8.52 -6.05 -1.52
C ILE A 279 -9.67 -5.76 -2.47
N ARG A 280 -10.91 -6.13 -2.11
CA ARG A 280 -12.10 -5.89 -2.94
C ARG A 280 -12.34 -4.39 -3.15
N GLU A 281 -12.29 -3.62 -2.08
CA GLU A 281 -12.50 -2.17 -2.10
C GLU A 281 -11.38 -1.44 -2.84
N ALA A 282 -10.12 -1.76 -2.55
CA ALA A 282 -8.96 -1.20 -3.23
C ALA A 282 -8.99 -1.49 -4.74
N ARG A 283 -9.42 -2.70 -5.14
CA ARG A 283 -9.61 -3.04 -6.57
C ARG A 283 -10.68 -2.19 -7.23
N HIS A 284 -11.81 -1.99 -6.55
CA HIS A 284 -12.88 -1.18 -7.09
C HIS A 284 -12.44 0.29 -7.22
N ALA A 285 -11.80 0.84 -6.19
CA ALA A 285 -11.26 2.19 -6.20
C ALA A 285 -10.20 2.38 -7.29
N ALA A 286 -9.24 1.45 -7.41
CA ALA A 286 -8.20 1.48 -8.43
C ALA A 286 -8.77 1.45 -9.85
N ARG A 287 -9.76 0.58 -10.12
CA ARG A 287 -10.43 0.52 -11.44
C ARG A 287 -11.11 1.84 -11.81
N LYS A 288 -11.85 2.42 -10.86
CA LYS A 288 -12.55 3.70 -11.08
C LYS A 288 -11.55 4.82 -11.39
N ARG A 289 -10.48 4.92 -10.59
CA ARG A 289 -9.43 5.93 -10.80
C ARG A 289 -8.64 5.71 -12.09
N GLU A 290 -8.41 4.46 -12.50
CA GLU A 290 -7.77 4.15 -13.77
C GLU A 290 -8.66 4.54 -14.96
N GLU A 291 -9.97 4.34 -14.88
CA GLU A 291 -10.94 4.79 -15.88
C GLU A 291 -10.97 6.31 -15.98
N ASP A 292 -10.99 7.01 -14.83
CA ASP A 292 -10.88 8.46 -14.76
C ASP A 292 -9.58 8.95 -15.42
N LEU A 293 -8.44 8.30 -15.13
CA LEU A 293 -7.14 8.64 -15.72
C LEU A 293 -7.15 8.46 -17.25
N ARG A 294 -7.74 7.38 -17.76
CA ARG A 294 -7.88 7.16 -19.22
C ARG A 294 -8.73 8.25 -19.86
N SER A 295 -9.86 8.60 -19.26
CA SER A 295 -10.73 9.69 -19.73
C SER A 295 -10.01 11.04 -19.75
N GLN A 296 -9.25 11.36 -18.71
CA GLN A 296 -8.47 12.60 -18.66
C GLN A 296 -7.33 12.63 -19.68
N LYS A 297 -6.62 11.52 -19.90
CA LYS A 297 -5.60 11.40 -20.96
C LYS A 297 -6.19 11.61 -22.37
N GLU A 298 -7.41 11.13 -22.61
CA GLU A 298 -8.10 11.39 -23.88
C GLU A 298 -8.48 12.87 -24.04
N LYS A 299 -8.93 13.53 -22.97
CA LYS A 299 -9.19 14.98 -22.97
C LYS A 299 -7.90 15.77 -23.22
N GLN A 300 -6.80 15.44 -22.55
CA GLN A 300 -5.49 16.08 -22.77
C GLN A 300 -5.08 16.02 -24.24
N LYS A 301 -5.18 14.85 -24.87
CA LYS A 301 -4.88 14.70 -26.32
C LYS A 301 -5.74 15.61 -27.21
N LYS A 302 -7.00 15.87 -26.85
CA LYS A 302 -7.87 16.79 -27.59
C LYS A 302 -7.43 18.24 -27.38
N TYR A 303 -7.15 18.64 -26.14
CA TYR A 303 -6.63 19.98 -25.83
C TYR A 303 -5.28 20.24 -26.51
N GLU A 304 -4.38 19.26 -26.55
CA GLU A 304 -3.07 19.40 -27.20
C GLU A 304 -3.20 19.65 -28.71
N LYS A 305 -4.14 18.95 -29.36
CA LYS A 305 -4.45 19.18 -30.78
C LYS A 305 -4.99 20.59 -31.01
N SER A 306 -5.91 21.05 -30.16
CA SER A 306 -6.44 22.42 -30.23
C SER A 306 -5.35 23.47 -30.00
N MET A 307 -4.44 23.24 -29.04
CA MET A 307 -3.34 24.15 -28.74
C MET A 307 -2.33 24.24 -29.89
N LYS A 308 -1.99 23.10 -30.51
CA LYS A 308 -1.15 23.07 -31.72
C LYS A 308 -1.80 23.82 -32.88
N ALA A 309 -3.10 23.63 -33.09
CA ALA A 309 -3.84 24.34 -34.14
C ALA A 309 -3.88 25.86 -33.90
N ALA A 310 -4.14 26.28 -32.66
CA ALA A 310 -4.13 27.69 -32.27
C ALA A 310 -2.76 28.33 -32.45
N ASN A 311 -1.68 27.63 -32.06
CA ASN A 311 -0.31 28.13 -32.24
C ASN A 311 0.06 28.31 -33.73
N ILE A 312 -0.30 27.35 -34.58
CA ILE A 312 -0.08 27.46 -36.04
C ILE A 312 -0.83 28.66 -36.61
N LEU A 313 -2.09 28.85 -36.22
CA LEU A 313 -2.90 29.97 -36.69
C LEU A 313 -2.33 31.31 -36.23
N LEU A 314 -1.90 31.40 -34.97
CA LEU A 314 -1.22 32.58 -34.42
C LEU A 314 0.04 32.92 -35.20
N HIS A 315 0.89 31.92 -35.44
CA HIS A 315 2.13 32.08 -36.18
C HIS A 315 1.89 32.59 -37.61
N ASN A 316 0.95 31.97 -38.34
CA ASN A 316 0.57 32.39 -39.68
C ASN A 316 0.04 33.83 -39.72
N ASN A 317 -0.73 34.26 -38.70
CA ASN A 317 -1.23 35.63 -38.62
C ASN A 317 -0.11 36.64 -38.33
N ARG A 318 0.85 36.29 -37.47
CA ARG A 318 2.04 37.12 -37.21
C ARG A 318 2.90 37.27 -38.48
N GLU A 319 3.10 36.20 -39.23
CA GLU A 319 3.84 36.27 -40.50
C GLU A 319 3.15 37.17 -41.53
N LYS A 320 1.82 37.06 -41.65
CA LYS A 320 1.04 37.94 -42.55
C LYS A 320 1.12 39.39 -42.12
N LEU A 321 1.04 39.67 -40.81
CA LEU A 321 1.16 41.02 -40.28
C LEU A 321 2.54 41.61 -40.60
N HIS A 322 3.60 40.83 -40.41
CA HIS A 322 4.95 41.24 -40.74
C HIS A 322 5.11 41.57 -42.23
N LYS A 323 4.53 40.76 -43.13
CA LYS A 323 4.54 41.03 -44.58
C LYS A 323 3.84 42.35 -44.91
N ILE A 324 2.65 42.59 -44.35
CA ILE A 324 1.91 43.85 -44.56
C ILE A 324 2.70 45.04 -44.00
N GLU A 325 3.36 44.90 -42.85
CA GLU A 325 4.22 45.94 -42.29
C GLU A 325 5.42 46.26 -43.19
N THR A 326 6.06 45.25 -43.77
CA THR A 326 7.15 45.47 -44.74
C THR A 326 6.66 46.13 -46.03
N GLU A 327 5.49 45.72 -46.55
CA GLU A 327 4.90 46.32 -47.74
C GLU A 327 4.52 47.78 -47.50
N LEU A 328 3.91 48.10 -46.35
CA LEU A 328 3.61 49.47 -45.95
C LEU A 328 4.87 50.33 -45.88
N HIS A 329 5.94 49.82 -45.28
CA HIS A 329 7.19 50.56 -45.17
C HIS A 329 7.78 50.91 -46.55
N VAL A 330 7.75 49.96 -47.50
CA VAL A 330 8.19 50.19 -48.88
C VAL A 330 7.30 51.22 -49.58
N LEU A 331 5.97 51.14 -49.43
CA LEU A 331 5.05 52.11 -50.03
C LEU A 331 5.23 53.51 -49.44
N GLU A 332 5.47 53.62 -48.13
CA GLU A 332 5.78 54.90 -47.46
C GLU A 332 7.10 55.50 -47.96
N GLU A 333 8.14 54.67 -48.16
CA GLU A 333 9.40 55.13 -48.78
C GLU A 333 9.18 55.60 -50.22
N GLN A 334 8.43 54.86 -51.03
CA GLN A 334 8.09 55.24 -52.40
C GLN A 334 7.30 56.55 -52.44
N LEU A 335 6.32 56.73 -51.55
CA LEU A 335 5.57 57.98 -51.43
C LEU A 335 6.51 59.15 -51.13
N ASN A 336 7.40 59.00 -50.15
CA ASN A 336 8.37 60.04 -49.77
C ASN A 336 9.33 60.40 -50.91
N VAL A 337 9.84 59.41 -51.65
CA VAL A 337 10.69 59.64 -52.82
C VAL A 337 9.91 60.40 -53.90
N ASN A 338 8.70 59.97 -54.22
CA ASN A 338 7.88 60.59 -55.26
C ASN A 338 7.43 62.01 -54.88
N GLU A 339 7.12 62.28 -53.60
CA GLU A 339 6.82 63.63 -53.12
C GLU A 339 8.03 64.57 -53.22
N ASN A 340 9.22 64.08 -52.88
CA ASN A 340 10.46 64.84 -53.04
C ASN A 340 10.77 65.13 -54.52
N GLU A 341 10.62 64.14 -55.40
CA GLU A 341 10.78 64.34 -56.84
C GLU A 341 9.76 65.33 -57.39
N LYS A 342 8.49 65.23 -56.99
CA LYS A 342 7.43 66.18 -57.38
C LYS A 342 7.82 67.60 -56.99
N LYS A 343 8.32 67.79 -55.77
CA LYS A 343 8.78 69.11 -55.28
C LYS A 343 9.92 69.66 -56.13
N CYS A 344 10.94 68.85 -56.41
CA CYS A 344 12.06 69.25 -57.29
C CYS A 344 11.58 69.65 -58.70
N ARG A 345 10.63 68.90 -59.28
CA ARG A 345 10.05 69.22 -60.60
C ARG A 345 9.18 70.47 -60.58
N TYR A 346 8.46 70.70 -59.49
CA TYR A 346 7.69 71.93 -59.30
C TYR A 346 8.60 73.15 -59.22
N ASP A 347 9.70 73.06 -58.48
CA ASP A 347 10.71 74.13 -58.39
C ASP A 347 11.36 74.40 -59.77
N GLU A 348 11.66 73.35 -60.54
CA GLU A 348 12.18 73.47 -61.92
C GLU A 348 11.17 74.16 -62.86
N LEU A 349 9.89 73.76 -62.79
CA LEU A 349 8.80 74.39 -63.54
C LEU A 349 8.71 75.88 -63.21
N HIS A 350 8.68 76.23 -61.93
CA HIS A 350 8.53 77.61 -61.49
C HIS A 350 9.70 78.50 -61.93
N GLN A 351 10.93 78.00 -61.86
CA GLN A 351 12.12 78.69 -62.39
C GLN A 351 12.00 78.94 -63.90
N LYS A 352 11.60 77.91 -64.67
CA LYS A 352 11.45 78.01 -66.13
C LYS A 352 10.31 78.94 -66.54
N GLU A 353 9.18 78.91 -65.84
CA GLU A 353 8.07 79.84 -66.04
C GLU A 353 8.51 81.28 -65.78
N SER A 354 9.22 81.53 -64.68
CA SER A 354 9.81 82.85 -64.38
C SER A 354 10.79 83.31 -65.48
N MET A 355 11.62 82.42 -66.02
CA MET A 355 12.49 82.73 -67.17
C MET A 355 11.71 83.02 -68.46
N VAL A 356 10.63 82.28 -68.72
CA VAL A 356 9.74 82.54 -69.87
C VAL A 356 9.09 83.92 -69.74
N ASP A 357 8.62 84.28 -68.55
CA ASP A 357 8.03 85.58 -68.26
C ASP A 357 9.04 86.72 -68.35
N PHE A 358 10.26 86.53 -67.81
CA PHE A 358 11.36 87.46 -67.99
C PHE A 358 11.67 87.70 -69.47
N LEU A 359 11.81 86.62 -70.26
CA LEU A 359 12.04 86.72 -71.71
C LEU A 359 10.88 87.39 -72.44
N LYS A 360 9.63 87.19 -72.00
CA LYS A 360 8.44 87.85 -72.55
C LYS A 360 8.52 89.37 -72.33
N ILE A 361 8.94 89.80 -71.14
CA ILE A 361 9.17 91.21 -70.81
C ILE A 361 10.34 91.77 -71.63
N THR A 362 11.49 91.09 -71.69
CA THR A 362 12.67 91.56 -72.45
C THR A 362 12.41 91.63 -73.97
N LEU A 363 11.66 90.68 -74.54
CA LEU A 363 11.25 90.71 -75.95
C LEU A 363 10.31 91.89 -76.26
N SER A 364 9.43 92.25 -75.33
CA SER A 364 8.59 93.45 -75.50
C SER A 364 9.42 94.73 -75.57
N GLN A 365 10.64 94.72 -75.02
CA GLN A 365 11.59 95.85 -74.98
C GLN A 365 12.63 95.83 -76.11
N THR A 366 12.91 94.69 -76.77
CA THR A 366 13.91 94.57 -77.86
C THR A 366 13.32 94.00 -79.15
N ARG A 367 12.96 94.88 -80.10
CA ARG A 367 12.44 94.49 -81.43
C ARG A 367 13.58 93.92 -82.31
N ARG A 368 13.59 92.59 -82.50
CA ARG A 368 14.38 91.76 -83.46
C ARG A 368 15.57 90.97 -82.87
N ASN A 369 15.31 89.98 -82.03
CA ASN A 369 16.31 88.96 -81.68
C ASN A 369 15.74 87.53 -81.81
N TYR A 370 15.96 86.91 -82.97
CA TYR A 370 15.44 85.59 -83.33
C TYR A 370 15.92 84.47 -82.38
N ASN A 371 17.12 84.61 -81.81
CA ASN A 371 17.69 83.65 -80.87
C ASN A 371 16.89 83.58 -79.55
N LEU A 372 16.40 84.72 -79.05
CA LEU A 372 15.57 84.76 -77.84
C LEU A 372 14.18 84.16 -78.10
N GLN A 373 13.62 84.34 -79.30
CA GLN A 373 12.35 83.74 -79.69
C GLN A 373 12.44 82.21 -79.77
N SER A 374 13.51 81.66 -80.34
CA SER A 374 13.75 80.21 -80.37
C SER A 374 13.96 79.63 -78.96
N LYS A 375 14.74 80.31 -78.11
CA LYS A 375 14.92 79.90 -76.69
C LYS A 375 13.59 79.90 -75.93
N ARG A 376 12.74 80.92 -76.12
CA ARG A 376 11.41 80.98 -75.53
C ARG A 376 10.52 79.82 -75.97
N SER A 377 10.43 79.55 -77.27
CA SER A 377 9.59 78.44 -77.77
C SER A 377 10.07 77.08 -77.26
N LYS A 378 11.39 76.89 -77.09
CA LYS A 378 11.95 75.67 -76.47
C LYS A 378 11.60 75.58 -74.98
N LEU A 379 11.75 76.68 -74.23
CA LEU A 379 11.37 76.73 -72.82
C LEU A 379 9.87 76.49 -72.61
N GLN A 380 9.01 77.04 -73.47
CA GLN A 380 7.56 76.81 -73.41
C GLN A 380 7.22 75.33 -73.58
N ARG A 381 7.82 74.64 -74.55
CA ARG A 381 7.62 73.18 -74.70
C ARG A 381 8.10 72.43 -73.47
N GLN A 382 9.26 72.79 -72.92
CA GLN A 382 9.75 72.18 -71.67
C GLN A 382 8.82 72.43 -70.48
N VAL A 383 8.15 73.58 -70.43
CA VAL A 383 7.12 73.89 -69.41
C VAL A 383 5.89 73.00 -69.60
N ASP A 384 5.42 72.83 -70.83
CA ASP A 384 4.26 71.98 -71.15
C ASP A 384 4.58 70.49 -70.85
N ASP A 385 5.76 70.00 -71.25
CA ASP A 385 6.23 68.64 -70.95
C ASP A 385 6.35 68.40 -69.43
N LEU A 386 6.84 69.40 -68.66
CA LEU A 386 6.92 69.32 -67.20
C LEU A 386 5.53 69.31 -66.54
N LYS A 387 4.54 69.99 -67.11
CA LYS A 387 3.14 69.98 -66.60
C LYS A 387 2.49 68.62 -66.80
N ASP A 388 2.70 68.00 -67.95
CA ASP A 388 2.19 66.65 -68.21
C ASP A 388 2.83 65.63 -67.27
N LEU A 389 4.15 65.72 -67.05
CA LEU A 389 4.85 64.87 -66.08
C LEU A 389 4.33 65.07 -64.65
N LEU A 390 4.16 66.31 -64.20
CA LEU A 390 3.60 66.62 -62.88
C LEU A 390 2.20 66.04 -62.70
N THR A 391 1.35 66.14 -63.73
CA THR A 391 -0.01 65.58 -63.70
C THR A 391 0.01 64.04 -63.62
N SER A 392 0.98 63.39 -64.27
CA SER A 392 1.20 61.93 -64.14
C SER A 392 1.64 61.56 -62.73
N MET A 393 2.64 62.25 -62.19
CA MET A 393 3.14 62.03 -60.83
C MET A 393 2.05 62.24 -59.77
N GLU A 394 1.14 63.20 -59.97
CA GLU A 394 -0.01 63.42 -59.08
C GLU A 394 -0.99 62.24 -59.07
N ARG A 395 -1.22 61.62 -60.23
CA ARG A 395 -2.05 60.41 -60.32
C ARG A 395 -1.37 59.21 -59.65
N GLU A 396 -0.06 59.06 -59.85
CA GLU A 396 0.74 58.00 -59.23
C GLU A 396 0.80 58.15 -57.70
N LEU A 397 1.01 59.37 -57.19
CA LEU A 397 0.96 59.67 -55.76
C LEU A 397 -0.41 59.36 -55.16
N SER A 398 -1.50 59.75 -55.84
CA SER A 398 -2.86 59.44 -55.39
C SER A 398 -3.15 57.94 -55.34
N ALA A 399 -2.62 57.17 -56.32
CA ALA A 399 -2.72 55.72 -56.32
C ALA A 399 -1.93 55.09 -55.16
N ILE A 400 -0.68 55.52 -54.93
CA ILE A 400 0.15 55.04 -53.81
C ILE A 400 -0.49 55.37 -52.46
N GLN A 401 -1.02 56.58 -52.29
CA GLN A 401 -1.75 56.98 -51.07
C GLN A 401 -2.97 56.11 -50.80
N SER A 402 -3.73 55.77 -51.86
CA SER A 402 -4.88 54.87 -51.76
C SER A 402 -4.45 53.45 -51.36
N GLU A 403 -3.35 52.95 -51.90
CA GLU A 403 -2.81 51.62 -51.57
C GLU A 403 -2.30 51.55 -50.12
N ILE A 404 -1.60 52.60 -49.65
CA ILE A 404 -1.18 52.74 -48.25
C ILE A 404 -2.38 52.70 -47.32
N GLN A 405 -3.46 53.42 -47.64
CA GLN A 405 -4.66 53.44 -46.79
C GLN A 405 -5.29 52.05 -46.67
N VAL A 406 -5.47 51.33 -47.78
CA VAL A 406 -6.02 49.97 -47.77
C VAL A 406 -5.14 49.02 -46.95
N LYS A 407 -3.82 49.08 -47.11
CA LYS A 407 -2.88 48.23 -46.37
C LYS A 407 -2.81 48.60 -44.88
N ALA A 408 -2.96 49.87 -44.53
CA ALA A 408 -3.02 50.33 -43.14
C ALA A 408 -4.29 49.82 -42.43
N GLU A 409 -5.44 49.85 -43.10
CA GLU A 409 -6.68 49.26 -42.58
C GLU A 409 -6.57 47.74 -42.42
N GLU A 410 -5.93 47.05 -43.38
CA GLU A 410 -5.65 45.61 -43.28
C GLU A 410 -4.74 45.29 -42.09
N LYS A 411 -3.69 46.09 -41.86
CA LYS A 411 -2.78 45.98 -40.72
C LYS A 411 -3.55 46.07 -39.41
N VAL A 412 -4.37 47.10 -39.20
CA VAL A 412 -5.16 47.27 -37.97
C VAL A 412 -6.02 46.05 -37.69
N ARG A 413 -6.79 45.59 -38.70
CA ARG A 413 -7.65 44.42 -38.55
C ARG A 413 -6.87 43.14 -38.24
N LEU A 414 -5.68 42.98 -38.80
CA LEU A 414 -4.85 41.82 -38.55
C LEU A 414 -4.13 41.88 -37.20
N SER A 415 -3.71 43.07 -36.75
CA SER A 415 -3.17 43.30 -35.40
C SER A 415 -4.17 42.92 -34.33
N GLU A 416 -5.44 43.33 -34.45
CA GLU A 416 -6.52 42.93 -33.52
C GLU A 416 -6.71 41.41 -33.48
N LYS A 417 -6.63 40.73 -34.64
CA LYS A 417 -6.71 39.27 -34.73
C LYS A 417 -5.53 38.57 -34.07
N VAL A 418 -4.31 39.13 -34.20
CA VAL A 418 -3.12 38.60 -33.53
C VAL A 418 -3.29 38.75 -32.02
N GLU A 419 -3.67 39.93 -31.52
CA GLU A 419 -3.85 40.18 -30.10
C GLU A 419 -4.93 39.26 -29.48
N HIS A 420 -6.08 39.12 -30.16
CA HIS A 420 -7.12 38.19 -29.71
C HIS A 420 -6.65 36.72 -29.74
N GLY A 421 -5.88 36.36 -30.76
CA GLY A 421 -5.25 35.04 -30.88
C GLY A 421 -4.26 34.77 -29.75
N GLU A 422 -3.45 35.76 -29.36
CA GLU A 422 -2.48 35.65 -28.27
C GLU A 422 -3.16 35.41 -26.93
N ARG A 423 -4.19 36.20 -26.61
CA ARG A 423 -4.98 36.02 -25.38
C ARG A 423 -5.65 34.65 -25.33
N SER A 424 -6.20 34.20 -26.46
CA SER A 424 -6.84 32.88 -26.57
C SER A 424 -5.85 31.74 -26.42
N TYR A 425 -4.67 31.85 -27.04
CA TYR A 425 -3.60 30.87 -26.92
C TYR A 425 -3.07 30.79 -25.48
N GLU A 426 -2.85 31.94 -24.83
CA GLU A 426 -2.34 31.98 -23.46
C GLU A 426 -3.34 31.36 -22.46
N THR A 427 -4.64 31.65 -22.63
CA THR A 427 -5.70 31.01 -21.84
C THR A 427 -5.65 29.49 -22.02
N LEU A 428 -5.59 29.02 -23.27
CA LEU A 428 -5.53 27.58 -23.57
C LEU A 428 -4.27 26.90 -23.02
N ARG A 429 -3.14 27.62 -23.00
CA ARG A 429 -1.88 27.16 -22.41
C ARG A 429 -1.99 27.02 -20.89
N THR A 430 -2.50 28.04 -20.20
CA THR A 430 -2.67 27.99 -18.74
C THR A 430 -3.63 26.88 -18.31
N ASP A 431 -4.70 26.66 -19.07
CA ASP A 431 -5.61 25.52 -18.84
C ASP A 431 -4.89 24.19 -19.06
N MET A 432 -4.08 24.07 -20.11
CA MET A 432 -3.27 22.86 -20.37
C MET A 432 -2.31 22.55 -19.23
N ASP A 433 -1.63 23.56 -18.69
CA ASP A 433 -0.68 23.38 -17.58
C ASP A 433 -1.42 22.89 -16.31
N ARG A 434 -2.60 23.46 -16.02
CA ARG A 434 -3.47 23.00 -14.91
C ARG A 434 -3.97 21.57 -15.11
N PHE A 435 -4.38 21.23 -16.34
CA PHE A 435 -4.80 19.87 -16.68
C PHE A 435 -3.66 18.87 -16.51
N THR A 436 -2.44 19.22 -16.93
CA THR A 436 -1.25 18.38 -16.80
C THR A 436 -0.91 18.12 -15.33
N ASN A 437 -0.89 19.16 -14.50
CA ASN A 437 -0.64 19.02 -13.05
C ASN A 437 -1.71 18.13 -12.37
N SER A 438 -2.97 18.28 -12.75
CA SER A 438 -4.06 17.45 -12.22
C SER A 438 -3.92 15.98 -12.64
N LEU A 439 -3.41 15.74 -13.85
CA LEU A 439 -3.18 14.42 -14.38
C LEU A 439 -2.00 13.73 -13.68
N ASP A 440 -0.92 14.46 -13.42
CA ASP A 440 0.23 13.96 -12.65
C ASP A 440 -0.21 13.52 -11.24
N HIS A 441 -1.04 14.33 -10.57
CA HIS A 441 -1.59 13.96 -9.27
C HIS A 441 -2.41 12.66 -9.35
N LEU A 442 -3.30 12.54 -10.33
CA LEU A 442 -4.10 11.33 -10.53
C LEU A 442 -3.25 10.10 -10.86
N GLU A 443 -2.15 10.26 -11.61
CA GLU A 443 -1.18 9.17 -11.87
C GLU A 443 -0.47 8.71 -10.59
N THR A 444 -0.12 9.64 -9.70
CA THR A 444 0.48 9.30 -8.40
C THR A 444 -0.50 8.55 -7.51
N GLU A 445 -1.78 8.95 -7.47
CA GLU A 445 -2.82 8.26 -6.71
C GLU A 445 -3.06 6.84 -7.24
N VAL A 446 -3.18 6.66 -8.55
CA VAL A 446 -3.35 5.33 -9.17
C VAL A 446 -2.15 4.43 -8.89
N SER A 447 -0.93 4.98 -8.94
CA SER A 447 0.29 4.24 -8.63
C SER A 447 0.34 3.80 -7.17
N ALA A 448 -0.04 4.70 -6.24
CA ALA A 448 -0.11 4.40 -4.81
C ALA A 448 -1.15 3.31 -4.50
N LEU A 449 -2.37 3.42 -5.05
CA LEU A 449 -3.43 2.41 -4.89
C LEU A 449 -3.00 1.04 -5.46
N SER A 450 -2.32 1.04 -6.60
CA SER A 450 -1.80 -0.19 -7.20
C SER A 450 -0.70 -0.83 -6.35
N GLY A 451 0.17 -0.02 -5.72
CA GLY A 451 1.18 -0.47 -4.77
C GLY A 451 0.55 -1.11 -3.52
N GLN A 452 -0.42 -0.44 -2.91
CA GLN A 452 -1.16 -0.95 -1.75
C GLN A 452 -1.87 -2.27 -2.07
N LEU A 453 -2.52 -2.35 -3.23
CA LEU A 453 -3.20 -3.56 -3.68
C LEU A 453 -2.22 -4.73 -3.87
N LEU A 454 -1.05 -4.48 -4.47
CA LEU A 454 -0.02 -5.50 -4.61
C LEU A 454 0.44 -6.03 -3.23
N GLN A 455 0.63 -5.14 -2.26
CA GLN A 455 1.06 -5.53 -0.91
C GLN A 455 -0.02 -6.35 -0.19
N LEU A 456 -1.29 -5.92 -0.24
CA LEU A 456 -2.41 -6.69 0.31
C LEU A 456 -2.51 -8.09 -0.33
N GLU A 457 -2.29 -8.19 -1.64
CA GLU A 457 -2.27 -9.48 -2.33
C GLU A 457 -1.08 -10.36 -1.92
N ILE A 458 0.09 -9.78 -1.66
CA ILE A 458 1.24 -10.50 -1.11
C ILE A 458 0.90 -11.04 0.28
N ILE A 459 0.36 -10.21 1.18
CA ILE A 459 -0.03 -10.61 2.54
C ILE A 459 -1.04 -11.76 2.49
N HIS A 460 -2.10 -11.61 1.69
CA HIS A 460 -3.10 -12.65 1.49
C HIS A 460 -2.46 -13.94 0.98
N ASN A 461 -1.61 -13.87 -0.06
CA ASN A 461 -0.96 -15.04 -0.64
C ASN A 461 0.01 -15.72 0.34
N LEU A 462 0.72 -14.96 1.18
CA LEU A 462 1.62 -15.51 2.19
C LEU A 462 0.87 -16.34 3.22
N LYS A 463 -0.31 -15.87 3.67
CA LYS A 463 -1.15 -16.59 4.64
C LYS A 463 -1.91 -17.77 4.03
N THR A 464 -2.36 -17.66 2.78
CA THR A 464 -3.09 -18.74 2.11
C THR A 464 -2.22 -19.68 1.26
N SER A 465 -0.90 -19.49 1.24
CA SER A 465 0.02 -20.29 0.42
C SER A 465 -0.06 -21.77 0.80
N PRO A 466 -0.21 -22.71 -0.16
CA PRO A 466 -0.27 -24.14 0.14
C PRO A 466 0.97 -24.62 0.88
N GLU A 467 2.15 -24.08 0.55
CA GLU A 467 3.42 -24.47 1.17
C GLU A 467 3.44 -24.10 2.66
N LYS A 468 2.89 -22.92 3.00
CA LYS A 468 2.83 -22.44 4.38
C LYS A 468 1.76 -23.17 5.18
N VAL A 469 0.61 -23.42 4.58
CA VAL A 469 -0.45 -24.24 5.18
C VAL A 469 0.03 -25.70 5.36
N GLU A 470 0.79 -26.27 4.42
CA GLU A 470 1.34 -27.63 4.57
C GLU A 470 2.33 -27.75 5.73
N GLU A 471 3.20 -26.76 5.94
CA GLU A 471 4.15 -26.73 7.07
C GLU A 471 3.46 -26.60 8.44
N ILE A 472 2.30 -25.94 8.50
CA ILE A 472 1.59 -25.66 9.76
C ILE A 472 0.64 -26.81 10.14
N TYR A 473 -0.03 -27.45 9.17
CA TYR A 473 -1.21 -28.25 9.46
C TYR A 473 -1.08 -29.77 9.21
N ASP A 474 0.08 -30.29 8.75
CA ASP A 474 0.35 -31.73 8.48
C ASP A 474 -0.89 -32.52 8.02
N ARG A 475 -1.15 -32.52 6.71
CA ARG A 475 -2.34 -33.16 6.15
C ARG A 475 -2.41 -34.68 6.46
N PRO A 476 -3.62 -35.21 6.74
CA PRO A 476 -3.91 -36.62 6.54
C PRO A 476 -3.63 -37.00 5.08
N SER A 477 -2.92 -38.12 4.86
CA SER A 477 -2.37 -38.57 3.57
C SER A 477 -3.38 -38.88 2.46
N THR A 478 -4.68 -38.64 2.68
CA THR A 478 -5.78 -39.12 1.83
C THR A 478 -6.33 -38.08 0.85
N VAL A 479 -5.93 -36.81 0.91
CA VAL A 479 -6.49 -35.76 0.05
C VAL A 479 -5.50 -35.36 -1.05
N LYS A 480 -5.74 -35.85 -2.28
CA LYS A 480 -5.01 -35.41 -3.48
C LYS A 480 -5.50 -34.02 -3.90
N LEU A 481 -4.63 -33.01 -3.82
CA LEU A 481 -4.84 -31.70 -4.43
C LEU A 481 -3.86 -31.46 -5.60
N ALA A 482 -4.21 -30.50 -6.45
CA ALA A 482 -3.52 -30.19 -7.69
C ALA A 482 -2.01 -29.96 -7.49
N PRO A 483 -1.16 -30.42 -8.43
CA PRO A 483 0.28 -30.45 -8.24
C PRO A 483 0.85 -29.06 -7.96
N SER A 484 1.70 -28.98 -6.94
CA SER A 484 2.35 -27.74 -6.49
C SER A 484 3.15 -27.08 -7.63
N LEU A 485 3.50 -25.80 -7.50
CA LEU A 485 4.35 -25.11 -8.49
C LEU A 485 5.71 -25.82 -8.63
N LYS A 486 6.29 -26.31 -7.52
CA LYS A 486 7.47 -27.17 -7.52
C LYS A 486 7.24 -28.49 -8.24
N GLU A 487 6.11 -29.18 -8.03
CA GLU A 487 5.77 -30.41 -8.75
C GLU A 487 5.51 -30.15 -10.24
N LYS A 488 4.82 -29.08 -10.62
CA LYS A 488 4.65 -28.67 -12.02
C LYS A 488 5.97 -28.36 -12.68
N ILE A 489 6.91 -27.72 -11.97
CA ILE A 489 8.27 -27.47 -12.47
C ILE A 489 9.04 -28.80 -12.61
N LYS A 490 8.90 -29.72 -11.65
CA LYS A 490 9.56 -31.04 -11.65
C LYS A 490 8.99 -31.96 -12.73
N GLU A 491 7.67 -31.95 -12.96
CA GLU A 491 6.98 -32.63 -14.05
C GLU A 491 7.37 -32.04 -15.41
N ARG A 492 7.45 -30.70 -15.55
CA ARG A 492 7.94 -30.07 -16.78
C ARG A 492 9.39 -30.48 -17.06
N LYS A 493 10.25 -30.51 -16.04
CA LYS A 493 11.64 -31.00 -16.18
C LYS A 493 11.70 -32.48 -16.57
N ARG A 494 10.87 -33.34 -15.99
CA ARG A 494 10.76 -34.76 -16.37
C ARG A 494 10.25 -34.95 -17.80
N LYS A 495 9.25 -34.18 -18.23
CA LYS A 495 8.69 -34.22 -19.59
C LYS A 495 9.67 -33.71 -20.65
N VAL A 496 10.59 -32.81 -20.29
CA VAL A 496 11.68 -32.35 -21.17
C VAL A 496 12.78 -33.40 -21.30
N GLN A 497 13.03 -34.22 -20.28
CA GLN A 497 14.00 -35.31 -20.33
C GLN A 497 13.50 -36.58 -21.04
N LEU A 498 12.18 -36.73 -21.21
CA LEU A 498 11.55 -37.90 -21.84
C LEU A 498 11.27 -37.73 -23.33
N LYS A 499 11.74 -36.66 -23.99
CA LYS A 499 11.75 -36.63 -25.46
C LYS A 499 12.93 -37.47 -25.95
N PRO A 500 12.71 -38.60 -26.64
CA PRO A 500 13.80 -39.27 -27.35
C PRO A 500 14.31 -38.35 -28.45
N LYS A 501 15.61 -38.37 -28.70
CA LYS A 501 16.19 -37.80 -29.92
C LYS A 501 15.70 -38.55 -31.14
#